data_AF-A0A7Y5IFC8-F1
#
_entry.id   AF-A0A7Y5IFC8-F1
#
_cell.length_a   1.000
_cell.length_b   1.000
_cell.length_c   1.000
_cell.angle_alpha   90.00
_cell.angle_beta   90.00
_cell.angle_gamma   90.00
#
_symmetry.space_group_name_H-M   'P 1'
#
loop_
_entity.id
_entity.type
_entity.pdbx_description
1 polymer ?
#
loop_
_entity_poly.entity_id
_entity_poly.type
_entity_poly.pdbx_seq_one_letter_code
_entity_poly.pdbx_strand_id
1 'polypeptide(L)'
;PIVEALQQGAQIVITGRTTDTGLTLAPMVHEFGWRWDDWNRIAAGTVAGHILECGGQASGGNFTGDWKNVPDLANIGFPIAEAYPDGRFTITKHENTGGLVSAATVKEQLLYEIGDPTRYITPDCIADFTSIQLKETGPNRVEVYGIEGRPATDSYKVSMAYFDGYTSFSTLTYAWPDALEKAKRADEILRARLAALGLQFEEIRTEFLGFNSSFGPLATGADSLNEVVMRIGVRGRDKHAMEQFGREIAPLILTGPPSVTGFAGGRPKPSDVIAYWPALLSKSAVTPVVEVTTL
;
A
#
# COMPACT_ATOMS: atom_id res chain seq x y z
N PRO A 1 -13.73 -6.46 20.61
CA PRO A 1 -14.11 -5.05 20.93
C PRO A 1 -15.23 -4.50 20.03
N ILE A 2 -15.10 -4.54 18.70
CA ILE A 2 -16.13 -3.99 17.80
C ILE A 2 -17.44 -4.76 17.92
N VAL A 3 -17.40 -6.10 17.90
CA VAL A 3 -18.59 -6.96 18.10
C VAL A 3 -19.28 -6.67 19.43
N GLU A 4 -18.51 -6.46 20.50
CA GLU A 4 -19.02 -6.13 21.83
C GLU A 4 -19.73 -4.77 21.84
N ALA A 5 -19.16 -3.75 21.18
CA ALA A 5 -19.81 -2.45 21.05
C ALA A 5 -21.15 -2.56 20.29
N LEU A 6 -21.18 -3.32 19.20
CA LEU A 6 -22.40 -3.57 18.42
C LEU A 6 -23.46 -4.31 19.25
N GLN A 7 -23.07 -5.33 20.02
CA GLN A 7 -23.97 -6.05 20.94
C GLN A 7 -24.56 -5.16 22.04
N GLN A 8 -23.82 -4.13 22.47
CA GLN A 8 -24.32 -3.11 23.39
C GLN A 8 -25.22 -2.05 22.71
N GLY A 9 -25.52 -2.21 21.43
CA GLY A 9 -26.45 -1.35 20.67
C GLY A 9 -25.78 -0.15 19.97
N ALA A 10 -24.45 -0.07 19.94
CA ALA A 10 -23.74 1.01 19.28
C ALA A 10 -24.07 1.04 17.78
N GLN A 11 -24.55 2.20 17.29
CA GLN A 11 -24.82 2.43 15.86
C GLN A 11 -23.59 2.95 15.10
N ILE A 12 -22.64 3.55 15.83
CA ILE A 12 -21.38 4.06 15.31
C ILE A 12 -20.30 3.59 16.28
N VAL A 13 -19.26 2.95 15.75
CA VAL A 13 -18.10 2.49 16.53
C VAL A 13 -16.88 3.27 16.08
N ILE A 14 -16.29 4.04 17.00
CA ILE A 14 -14.98 4.68 16.81
C ILE A 14 -13.98 3.82 17.57
N THR A 15 -13.00 3.25 16.87
CA THR A 15 -12.01 2.35 17.46
C THR A 15 -10.60 2.89 17.29
N GLY A 16 -9.72 2.51 18.20
CA GLY A 16 -8.28 2.74 18.08
C GLY A 16 -7.65 1.83 17.02
N ARG A 17 -6.48 1.26 17.32
CA ARG A 17 -5.85 0.31 16.40
C ARG A 17 -6.71 -0.95 16.25
N THR A 18 -7.08 -1.27 15.02
CA THR A 18 -7.75 -2.52 14.61
C THR A 18 -7.16 -2.99 13.29
N THR A 19 -7.51 -4.18 12.84
CA THR A 19 -7.30 -4.57 11.44
C THR A 19 -8.42 -4.04 10.56
N ASP A 20 -8.08 -3.70 9.33
CA ASP A 20 -9.04 -3.24 8.31
C ASP A 20 -10.11 -4.32 8.07
N THR A 21 -9.67 -5.59 7.96
CA THR A 21 -10.58 -6.75 7.89
C THR A 21 -11.52 -6.88 9.09
N GLY A 22 -11.11 -6.40 10.27
CA GLY A 22 -11.92 -6.44 11.48
C GLY A 22 -13.15 -5.54 11.40
N LEU A 23 -13.08 -4.46 10.60
CA LEU A 23 -14.21 -3.56 10.35
C LEU A 23 -15.34 -4.24 9.57
N THR A 24 -15.01 -5.20 8.72
CA THR A 24 -15.98 -6.01 7.96
C THR A 24 -16.38 -7.28 8.71
N LEU A 25 -15.42 -7.96 9.34
CA LEU A 25 -15.68 -9.18 10.10
C LEU A 25 -16.63 -8.94 11.27
N ALA A 26 -16.45 -7.85 12.03
CA ALA A 26 -17.25 -7.59 13.22
C ALA A 26 -18.77 -7.48 12.97
N PRO A 27 -19.27 -6.69 11.99
CA PRO A 27 -20.70 -6.67 11.70
C PRO A 27 -21.23 -8.02 11.20
N MET A 28 -20.45 -8.81 10.45
CA MET A 28 -20.84 -10.15 10.03
C MET A 28 -20.98 -11.12 11.21
N VAL A 29 -20.02 -11.09 12.15
CA VAL A 29 -20.08 -11.89 13.38
C VAL A 29 -21.27 -11.48 14.24
N HIS A 30 -21.52 -10.18 14.38
CA HIS A 30 -22.63 -9.64 15.15
C HIS A 30 -24.00 -10.05 14.56
N GLU A 31 -24.21 -9.81 13.27
CA GLU A 31 -25.47 -10.09 12.58
C GLU A 31 -25.79 -11.58 12.52
N PHE A 32 -24.81 -12.41 12.17
CA PHE A 32 -25.03 -13.85 11.96
C PHE A 32 -24.79 -14.71 13.22
N GLY A 33 -24.39 -14.10 14.33
CA GLY A 33 -24.14 -14.81 15.58
C GLY A 33 -23.06 -15.89 15.48
N TRP A 34 -22.03 -15.66 14.65
CA TRP A 34 -20.96 -16.62 14.43
C TRP A 34 -20.16 -16.87 15.70
N ARG A 35 -19.79 -18.13 15.93
CA ARG A 35 -18.90 -18.49 17.03
C ARG A 35 -17.46 -18.18 16.67
N TRP A 36 -16.70 -17.69 17.65
CA TRP A 36 -15.28 -17.37 17.46
C TRP A 36 -14.42 -18.59 17.14
N ASP A 37 -14.85 -19.80 17.51
CA ASP A 37 -14.15 -21.05 17.17
C ASP A 37 -14.65 -21.71 15.87
N ASP A 38 -15.55 -21.05 15.13
CA ASP A 38 -15.90 -21.41 13.76
C ASP A 38 -14.95 -20.73 12.77
N TRP A 39 -13.74 -21.27 12.69
CA TRP A 39 -12.64 -20.62 11.98
C TRP A 39 -12.91 -20.38 10.51
N ASN A 40 -13.71 -21.23 9.85
CA ASN A 40 -14.06 -21.05 8.44
C ASN A 40 -14.93 -19.80 8.24
N ARG A 41 -15.90 -19.57 9.12
CA ARG A 41 -16.73 -18.36 9.07
C ARG A 41 -15.94 -17.10 9.44
N ILE A 42 -15.07 -17.18 10.45
CA ILE A 42 -14.18 -16.06 10.81
C ILE A 42 -13.21 -15.74 9.66
N ALA A 43 -12.68 -16.75 8.99
CA ALA A 43 -11.85 -16.57 7.80
C ALA A 43 -12.65 -16.00 6.63
N ALA A 44 -13.90 -16.42 6.42
CA ALA A 44 -14.76 -15.85 5.38
C ALA A 44 -14.99 -14.35 5.58
N GLY A 45 -15.32 -13.91 6.79
CA GLY A 45 -15.45 -12.47 7.09
C GLY A 45 -14.12 -11.71 6.98
N THR A 46 -13.01 -12.37 7.31
CA THR A 46 -11.66 -11.80 7.10
C THR A 46 -11.36 -11.58 5.62
N VAL A 47 -11.64 -12.57 4.77
CA VAL A 47 -11.44 -12.50 3.31
C VAL A 47 -12.37 -11.46 2.69
N ALA A 48 -13.64 -11.40 3.12
CA ALA A 48 -14.55 -10.34 2.70
C ALA A 48 -13.97 -8.97 3.03
N GLY A 49 -13.47 -8.77 4.26
CA GLY A 49 -12.81 -7.53 4.66
C GLY A 49 -11.58 -7.20 3.81
N HIS A 50 -10.74 -8.18 3.51
CA HIS A 50 -9.57 -7.99 2.66
C HIS A 50 -9.92 -7.61 1.20
N ILE A 51 -11.07 -8.08 0.70
CA ILE A 51 -11.55 -7.65 -0.61
C ILE A 51 -12.11 -6.22 -0.58
N LEU A 52 -12.71 -5.80 0.53
CA LEU A 52 -13.32 -4.47 0.67
C LEU A 52 -12.34 -3.35 1.05
N GLU A 53 -11.17 -3.69 1.59
CA GLU A 53 -10.16 -2.70 1.96
C GLU A 53 -9.47 -2.05 0.75
N CYS A 54 -8.66 -1.02 0.99
CA CYS A 54 -7.88 -0.31 -0.04
C CYS A 54 -8.66 0.34 -1.21
N GLY A 55 -10.00 0.41 -1.13
CA GLY A 55 -10.82 1.24 -2.03
C GLY A 55 -11.38 0.47 -3.23
N GLY A 56 -11.20 1.00 -4.45
CA GLY A 56 -11.87 0.52 -5.67
C GLY A 56 -11.19 -0.65 -6.39
N GLN A 57 -10.19 -1.32 -5.81
CA GLN A 57 -9.37 -2.28 -6.56
C GLN A 57 -10.14 -3.55 -6.98
N ALA A 58 -10.95 -4.11 -6.08
CA ALA A 58 -11.84 -5.23 -6.42
C ALA A 58 -12.93 -4.87 -7.46
N SER A 59 -13.16 -3.57 -7.69
CA SER A 59 -14.09 -3.01 -8.67
C SER A 59 -13.41 -2.31 -9.84
N GLY A 60 -12.15 -2.65 -10.14
CA GLY A 60 -11.46 -2.27 -11.39
C GLY A 60 -10.42 -1.16 -11.26
N GLY A 61 -10.22 -0.59 -10.07
CA GLY A 61 -9.12 0.32 -9.78
C GLY A 61 -7.80 -0.45 -9.73
N ASN A 62 -6.69 0.15 -10.17
CA ASN A 62 -5.37 -0.51 -10.18
C ASN A 62 -5.36 -1.89 -10.90
N PHE A 63 -6.35 -2.16 -11.74
CA PHE A 63 -6.50 -3.44 -12.44
C PHE A 63 -5.40 -3.57 -13.48
N THR A 64 -4.66 -4.68 -13.49
CA THR A 64 -3.55 -4.88 -14.45
C THR A 64 -4.02 -5.52 -15.75
N GLY A 65 -5.14 -6.23 -15.74
CA GLY A 65 -5.75 -6.82 -16.93
C GLY A 65 -6.24 -5.78 -17.94
N ASP A 66 -7.54 -5.79 -18.23
CA ASP A 66 -8.12 -4.91 -19.24
C ASP A 66 -8.46 -3.50 -18.71
N TRP A 67 -7.47 -2.83 -18.11
CA TRP A 67 -7.65 -1.54 -17.42
C TRP A 67 -8.19 -0.43 -18.31
N LYS A 68 -7.89 -0.48 -19.62
CA LYS A 68 -8.34 0.50 -20.62
C LYS A 68 -9.85 0.47 -20.83
N ASN A 69 -10.47 -0.70 -20.62
CA ASN A 69 -11.90 -0.90 -20.80
C ASN A 69 -12.67 -0.88 -19.47
N VAL A 70 -12.02 -0.54 -18.35
CA VAL A 70 -12.75 -0.31 -17.09
C VAL A 70 -13.64 0.93 -17.25
N PRO A 71 -14.97 0.81 -17.14
CA PRO A 71 -15.87 1.93 -17.36
C PRO A 71 -15.69 3.03 -16.31
N ASP A 72 -15.73 4.30 -16.73
CA ASP A 72 -15.80 5.48 -15.85
C ASP A 72 -14.91 5.39 -14.59
N LEU A 73 -13.60 5.19 -14.78
CA LEU A 73 -12.62 5.15 -13.70
C LEU A 73 -12.62 6.40 -12.80
N ALA A 74 -13.12 7.54 -13.30
CA ALA A 74 -13.24 8.76 -12.51
C ALA A 74 -14.31 8.67 -11.41
N ASN A 75 -15.37 7.88 -11.63
CA ASN A 75 -16.45 7.67 -10.67
C ASN A 75 -16.58 6.19 -10.27
N ILE A 76 -15.44 5.54 -10.02
CA ILE A 76 -15.40 4.12 -9.64
C ILE A 76 -16.21 3.86 -8.36
N GLY A 77 -17.13 2.89 -8.41
CA GLY A 77 -17.87 2.46 -7.23
C GLY A 77 -17.00 1.56 -6.35
N PHE A 78 -16.98 1.79 -5.05
CA PHE A 78 -16.29 0.90 -4.13
C PHE A 78 -17.03 -0.45 -4.04
N PRO A 79 -16.29 -1.56 -3.82
CA PRO A 79 -16.89 -2.87 -3.75
C PRO A 79 -17.84 -2.97 -2.55
N ILE A 80 -18.87 -3.80 -2.70
CA ILE A 80 -19.86 -4.13 -1.69
C ILE A 80 -19.82 -5.64 -1.51
N ALA A 81 -19.76 -6.11 -0.26
CA ALA A 81 -19.94 -7.54 0.04
C ALA A 81 -21.37 -7.78 0.54
N GLU A 82 -22.14 -8.54 -0.24
CA GLU A 82 -23.42 -9.09 0.20
C GLU A 82 -23.14 -10.44 0.87
N ALA A 83 -23.10 -10.46 2.20
CA ALA A 83 -22.73 -11.63 2.99
C ALA A 83 -23.93 -12.48 3.42
N TYR A 84 -23.70 -13.77 3.63
CA TYR A 84 -24.70 -14.75 4.06
C TYR A 84 -24.28 -15.50 5.35
N PRO A 85 -25.25 -16.03 6.14
CA PRO A 85 -24.95 -16.69 7.42
C PRO A 85 -24.04 -17.93 7.34
N ASP A 86 -23.93 -18.55 6.16
CA ASP A 86 -23.08 -19.72 5.93
C ASP A 86 -21.62 -19.36 5.59
N GLY A 87 -21.28 -18.08 5.53
CA GLY A 87 -19.94 -17.59 5.21
C GLY A 87 -19.71 -17.35 3.72
N ARG A 88 -20.67 -17.63 2.84
CA ARG A 88 -20.59 -17.17 1.44
C ARG A 88 -20.85 -15.68 1.38
N PHE A 89 -20.29 -15.02 0.36
CA PHE A 89 -20.62 -13.63 0.07
C PHE A 89 -20.46 -13.32 -1.42
N THR A 90 -21.17 -12.32 -1.91
CA THR A 90 -21.01 -11.81 -3.28
C THR A 90 -20.37 -10.43 -3.25
N ILE A 91 -19.30 -10.27 -4.02
CA ILE A 91 -18.71 -8.95 -4.30
C ILE A 91 -19.45 -8.34 -5.48
N THR A 92 -19.90 -7.10 -5.28
CA THR A 92 -20.61 -6.29 -6.28
C THR A 92 -20.19 -4.82 -6.15
N LYS A 93 -20.78 -3.96 -6.96
CA LYS A 93 -20.68 -2.50 -6.82
C LYS A 93 -22.03 -1.85 -7.08
N HIS A 94 -22.17 -0.59 -6.70
CA HIS A 94 -23.39 0.17 -6.99
C HIS A 94 -23.61 0.31 -8.52
N GLU A 95 -24.83 0.11 -9.00
CA GLU A 95 -25.15 0.09 -10.44
C GLU A 95 -24.86 1.43 -11.14
N ASN A 96 -25.10 2.55 -10.44
CA ASN A 96 -24.92 3.91 -10.98
C ASN A 96 -23.48 4.47 -10.83
N THR A 97 -22.46 3.62 -10.82
CA THR A 97 -21.06 4.03 -10.71
C THR A 97 -20.22 3.39 -11.82
N GLY A 98 -19.01 3.90 -12.04
CA GLY A 98 -18.01 3.24 -12.87
C GLY A 98 -17.42 2.00 -12.21
N GLY A 99 -16.39 1.44 -12.83
CA GLY A 99 -15.71 0.24 -12.40
C GLY A 99 -16.25 -1.05 -13.03
N LEU A 100 -15.55 -2.13 -12.73
CA LEU A 100 -15.83 -3.48 -13.17
C LEU A 100 -15.55 -4.44 -12.00
N VAL A 101 -16.54 -5.22 -11.60
CA VAL A 101 -16.34 -6.36 -10.69
C VAL A 101 -16.35 -7.64 -11.52
N SER A 102 -15.25 -8.39 -11.49
CA SER A 102 -15.08 -9.67 -12.18
C SER A 102 -14.20 -10.60 -11.35
N ALA A 103 -14.13 -11.87 -11.71
CA ALA A 103 -13.22 -12.80 -11.05
C ALA A 103 -11.76 -12.33 -11.16
N ALA A 104 -11.38 -11.62 -12.24
CA ALA A 104 -10.03 -11.08 -12.40
C ALA A 104 -9.72 -9.96 -11.40
N THR A 105 -10.64 -8.98 -11.26
CA THR A 105 -10.43 -7.85 -10.32
C THR A 105 -10.44 -8.31 -8.87
N VAL A 106 -11.33 -9.26 -8.52
CA VAL A 106 -11.36 -9.84 -7.17
C VAL A 106 -10.09 -10.65 -6.88
N LYS A 107 -9.54 -11.40 -7.85
CA LYS A 107 -8.26 -12.10 -7.68
C LYS A 107 -7.09 -11.16 -7.48
N GLU A 108 -7.00 -10.07 -8.24
CA GLU A 108 -5.91 -9.10 -8.06
C GLU A 108 -5.96 -8.46 -6.68
N GLN A 109 -7.16 -8.16 -6.15
CA GLN A 109 -7.30 -7.70 -4.78
C GLN A 109 -6.93 -8.79 -3.76
N LEU A 110 -7.36 -10.03 -3.95
CA LEU A 110 -7.01 -11.14 -3.06
C LEU A 110 -5.51 -11.45 -2.97
N LEU A 111 -4.73 -11.08 -3.98
CA LEU A 111 -3.27 -11.27 -4.01
C LEU A 111 -2.50 -10.02 -3.54
N TYR A 112 -3.20 -8.92 -3.28
CA TYR A 112 -2.61 -7.66 -2.84
C TYR A 112 -2.05 -7.81 -1.42
N GLU A 113 -0.80 -7.40 -1.21
CA GLU A 113 -0.13 -7.45 0.11
C GLU A 113 -0.07 -8.83 0.79
N ILE A 114 -0.19 -9.92 0.01
CA ILE A 114 -0.11 -11.29 0.53
C ILE A 114 1.34 -11.79 0.52
N GLY A 115 1.80 -12.23 1.70
CA GLY A 115 3.08 -12.93 1.88
C GLY A 115 2.95 -14.45 1.68
N ASP A 116 2.55 -15.17 2.73
CA ASP A 116 2.25 -16.60 2.67
C ASP A 116 0.72 -16.80 2.55
N PRO A 117 0.20 -17.19 1.37
CA PRO A 117 -1.24 -17.33 1.17
C PRO A 117 -1.85 -18.48 1.97
N THR A 118 -1.06 -19.46 2.42
CA THR A 118 -1.56 -20.57 3.25
C THR A 118 -1.68 -20.19 4.73
N ARG A 119 -1.15 -19.02 5.10
CA ARG A 119 -1.03 -18.54 6.49
C ARG A 119 -1.25 -17.02 6.57
N TYR A 120 -2.41 -16.54 6.11
CA TYR A 120 -2.79 -15.15 6.33
C TYR A 120 -3.20 -14.94 7.80
N ILE A 121 -2.23 -14.54 8.63
CA ILE A 121 -2.39 -14.39 10.08
C ILE A 121 -3.11 -13.07 10.39
N THR A 122 -4.27 -13.16 11.03
CA THR A 122 -5.02 -12.02 11.60
C THR A 122 -5.18 -12.18 13.11
N PRO A 123 -5.70 -11.16 13.82
CA PRO A 123 -6.01 -11.26 15.24
C PRO A 123 -6.98 -12.40 15.58
N ASP A 124 -7.96 -12.68 14.70
CA ASP A 124 -9.09 -13.55 15.04
C ASP A 124 -9.00 -14.95 14.42
N CYS A 125 -8.21 -15.14 13.35
CA CYS A 125 -7.93 -16.47 12.79
C CYS A 125 -6.64 -16.47 11.95
N ILE A 126 -6.32 -17.63 11.36
CA ILE A 126 -5.42 -17.71 10.22
C ILE A 126 -6.27 -18.15 9.02
N ALA A 127 -6.38 -17.30 8.00
CA ALA A 127 -7.12 -17.62 6.78
C ALA A 127 -6.21 -18.29 5.75
N ASP A 128 -6.71 -19.33 5.07
CA ASP A 128 -6.03 -20.00 3.97
C ASP A 128 -6.56 -19.46 2.64
N PHE A 129 -5.83 -18.54 2.01
CA PHE A 129 -6.24 -17.91 0.76
C PHE A 129 -6.20 -18.89 -0.42
N THR A 130 -5.51 -20.04 -0.29
CA THR A 130 -5.45 -21.05 -1.35
C THR A 130 -6.74 -21.86 -1.46
N SER A 131 -7.60 -21.83 -0.44
CA SER A 131 -8.90 -22.49 -0.42
C SER A 131 -10.00 -21.72 -1.16
N ILE A 132 -9.82 -20.41 -1.36
CA ILE A 132 -10.85 -19.50 -1.86
C ILE A 132 -11.30 -19.91 -3.27
N GLN A 133 -12.61 -20.04 -3.43
CA GLN A 133 -13.27 -20.26 -4.71
C GLN A 133 -14.03 -19.01 -5.14
N LEU A 134 -13.98 -18.71 -6.44
CA LEU A 134 -14.68 -17.59 -7.05
C LEU A 134 -15.59 -18.08 -8.16
N LYS A 135 -16.80 -17.55 -8.23
CA LYS A 135 -17.77 -17.82 -9.29
C LYS A 135 -18.45 -16.54 -9.73
N GLU A 136 -18.34 -16.21 -11.00
CA GLU A 136 -19.12 -15.12 -11.59
C GLU A 136 -20.58 -15.55 -11.68
N THR A 137 -21.48 -14.76 -11.07
CA THR A 137 -22.91 -15.06 -11.00
C THR A 137 -23.76 -14.09 -11.82
N GLY A 138 -23.13 -13.06 -12.39
CA GLY A 138 -23.75 -12.09 -13.27
C GLY A 138 -22.83 -10.90 -13.53
N PRO A 139 -23.30 -9.89 -14.30
CA PRO A 139 -22.56 -8.67 -14.52
C PRO A 139 -22.23 -7.97 -13.19
N ASN A 140 -20.95 -7.66 -12.98
CA ASN A 140 -20.46 -7.05 -11.74
C ASN A 140 -20.72 -7.88 -10.47
N ARG A 141 -20.83 -9.21 -10.56
CA ARG A 141 -21.13 -10.05 -9.40
C ARG A 141 -20.25 -11.29 -9.35
N VAL A 142 -19.50 -11.43 -8.26
CA VAL A 142 -18.60 -12.55 -8.01
C VAL A 142 -18.92 -13.14 -6.64
N GLU A 143 -19.47 -14.36 -6.63
CA GLU A 143 -19.64 -15.16 -5.42
C GLU A 143 -18.26 -15.68 -4.96
N VAL A 144 -18.00 -15.58 -3.66
CA VAL A 144 -16.79 -16.04 -2.98
C VAL A 144 -17.19 -17.08 -1.93
N TYR A 145 -16.54 -18.24 -1.95
CA TYR A 145 -16.89 -19.38 -1.10
C TYR A 145 -15.70 -20.33 -0.89
N GLY A 146 -15.90 -21.37 -0.06
CA GLY A 146 -14.89 -22.41 0.17
C GLY A 146 -13.72 -21.97 1.06
N ILE A 147 -13.86 -20.85 1.78
CA ILE A 147 -12.78 -20.29 2.61
C ILE A 147 -12.56 -21.16 3.85
N GLU A 148 -11.33 -21.60 4.03
CA GLU A 148 -10.86 -22.35 5.21
C GLU A 148 -10.09 -21.45 6.18
N GLY A 149 -10.31 -21.68 7.47
CA GLY A 149 -9.65 -20.99 8.56
C GLY A 149 -9.04 -21.93 9.57
N ARG A 150 -8.04 -21.44 10.31
CA ARG A 150 -7.38 -22.13 11.42
C ARG A 150 -7.41 -21.24 12.68
N PRO A 151 -7.20 -21.81 13.88
CA PRO A 151 -7.13 -21.04 15.11
C PRO A 151 -6.15 -19.88 15.01
N ALA A 152 -6.50 -18.74 15.61
CA ALA A 152 -5.62 -17.59 15.71
C ALA A 152 -4.34 -17.91 16.50
N THR A 153 -3.29 -17.14 16.24
CA THR A 153 -2.06 -17.20 17.07
C THR A 153 -2.30 -16.54 18.44
N ASP A 154 -1.38 -16.76 19.38
CA ASP A 154 -1.36 -16.11 20.70
C ASP A 154 -0.83 -14.67 20.69
N SER A 155 -0.49 -14.16 19.50
CA SER A 155 0.17 -12.88 19.27
C SER A 155 -0.62 -12.01 18.29
N TYR A 156 -0.52 -10.70 18.45
CA TYR A 156 -0.88 -9.72 17.44
C TYR A 156 0.33 -9.43 16.56
N LYS A 157 0.11 -9.23 15.25
CA LYS A 157 1.08 -8.55 14.39
C LYS A 157 0.94 -7.05 14.60
N VAL A 158 2.01 -6.38 14.97
CA VAL A 158 2.02 -4.93 15.20
C VAL A 158 2.99 -4.24 14.26
N SER A 159 2.56 -3.06 13.79
CA SER A 159 3.38 -2.10 13.06
C SER A 159 3.99 -1.12 14.06
N MET A 160 5.29 -1.26 14.33
CA MET A 160 6.02 -0.28 15.13
C MET A 160 6.70 0.73 14.21
N ALA A 161 6.70 1.99 14.64
CA ALA A 161 7.30 3.09 13.93
C ALA A 161 8.30 3.79 14.86
N TYR A 162 9.51 4.07 14.39
CA TYR A 162 10.53 4.76 15.18
C TYR A 162 11.31 5.74 14.33
N PHE A 163 11.80 6.81 14.96
CA PHE A 163 12.65 7.79 14.29
C PHE A 163 13.98 7.15 13.90
N ASP A 164 14.35 7.26 12.63
CA ASP A 164 15.51 6.60 12.05
C ASP A 164 16.36 7.51 11.15
N GLY A 165 16.57 8.74 11.63
CA GLY A 165 17.42 9.73 10.97
C GLY A 165 16.65 10.65 10.02
N TYR A 166 17.35 11.14 9.02
CA TYR A 166 16.87 12.13 8.07
C TYR A 166 17.09 11.67 6.64
N THR A 167 16.23 12.12 5.75
CA THR A 167 16.37 11.97 4.31
C THR A 167 16.19 13.30 3.61
N SER A 168 16.79 13.45 2.43
CA SER A 168 16.52 14.56 1.52
C SER A 168 16.65 14.02 0.10
N PHE A 169 15.68 14.33 -0.76
CA PHE A 169 15.69 13.90 -2.15
C PHE A 169 15.29 15.03 -3.07
N SER A 170 15.82 15.01 -4.29
CA SER A 170 15.47 15.97 -5.33
C SER A 170 15.37 15.29 -6.69
N THR A 171 14.68 15.96 -7.60
CA THR A 171 14.57 15.57 -9.01
C THR A 171 15.15 16.65 -9.92
N LEU A 172 15.81 16.23 -10.99
CA LEU A 172 16.19 17.07 -12.12
C LEU A 172 15.84 16.34 -13.41
N THR A 173 15.18 17.03 -14.34
CA THR A 173 14.79 16.45 -15.63
C THR A 173 15.80 16.85 -16.69
N TYR A 174 16.30 15.89 -17.47
CA TYR A 174 17.20 16.14 -18.60
C TYR A 174 16.47 15.79 -19.90
N ALA A 175 16.38 16.77 -20.81
CA ALA A 175 15.79 16.58 -22.12
C ALA A 175 16.82 16.07 -23.15
N TRP A 176 16.30 15.41 -24.18
CA TRP A 176 17.02 15.01 -25.39
C TRP A 176 17.81 16.18 -26.01
N PRO A 177 18.94 15.92 -26.71
CA PRO A 177 19.61 14.63 -26.90
C PRO A 177 20.27 14.11 -25.62
N ASP A 178 20.63 12.82 -25.60
CA ASP A 178 21.47 12.22 -24.55
C ASP A 178 20.92 12.36 -23.12
N ALA A 179 19.59 12.36 -22.97
CA ALA A 179 18.90 12.60 -21.69
C ALA A 179 19.46 11.74 -20.54
N LEU A 180 19.64 10.43 -20.80
CA LEU A 180 20.18 9.50 -19.82
C LEU A 180 21.66 9.75 -19.49
N GLU A 181 22.48 10.06 -20.49
CA GLU A 181 23.91 10.35 -20.29
C GLU A 181 24.10 11.62 -19.45
N LYS A 182 23.33 12.66 -19.75
CA LYS A 182 23.28 13.90 -18.96
C LYS A 182 22.82 13.63 -17.52
N ALA A 183 21.78 12.83 -17.33
CA ALA A 183 21.30 12.48 -15.99
C ALA A 183 22.36 11.72 -15.18
N LYS A 184 23.04 10.73 -15.77
CA LYS A 184 24.15 10.00 -15.12
C LYS A 184 25.32 10.94 -14.82
N ARG A 185 25.67 11.83 -15.74
CA ARG A 185 26.74 12.80 -15.55
C ARG A 185 26.43 13.79 -14.42
N ALA A 186 25.18 14.18 -14.25
CA ALA A 186 24.74 15.03 -13.16
C ALA A 186 24.90 14.34 -11.79
N ASP A 187 24.55 13.06 -11.70
CA ASP A 187 24.77 12.23 -10.50
C ASP A 187 26.26 12.15 -10.14
N GLU A 188 27.13 11.91 -11.12
CA GLU A 188 28.58 11.90 -10.92
C GLU A 188 29.11 13.23 -10.37
N ILE A 189 28.71 14.35 -10.98
CA ILE A 189 29.13 15.70 -10.56
C ILE A 189 28.67 15.96 -9.12
N LEU A 190 27.43 15.60 -8.80
CA LEU A 190 26.89 15.80 -7.46
C LEU A 190 27.65 14.99 -6.42
N ARG A 191 27.88 13.69 -6.67
CA ARG A 191 28.65 12.82 -5.78
C ARG A 191 30.07 13.34 -5.55
N ALA A 192 30.72 13.85 -6.59
CA ALA A 192 32.04 14.45 -6.47
C ALA A 192 32.03 15.72 -5.58
N ARG A 193 31.00 16.57 -5.69
CA ARG A 193 30.85 17.76 -4.83
C ARG A 193 30.57 17.40 -3.38
N LEU A 194 29.67 16.43 -3.13
CA LEU A 194 29.40 15.94 -1.79
C LEU A 194 30.67 15.37 -1.12
N ALA A 195 31.48 14.61 -1.88
CA ALA A 195 32.75 14.08 -1.40
C ALA A 195 33.78 15.18 -1.11
N ALA A 196 33.87 16.20 -1.96
CA ALA A 196 34.77 17.36 -1.75
C ALA A 196 34.41 18.17 -0.51
N LEU A 197 33.12 18.20 -0.13
CA LEU A 197 32.63 18.79 1.12
C LEU A 197 32.81 17.88 2.34
N GLY A 198 33.31 16.65 2.17
CA GLY A 198 33.49 15.68 3.25
C GLY A 198 32.17 15.13 3.82
N LEU A 199 31.05 15.30 3.11
CA LEU A 199 29.74 14.85 3.59
C LEU A 199 29.64 13.33 3.55
N GLN A 200 29.14 12.74 4.63
CA GLN A 200 28.94 11.30 4.77
C GLN A 200 27.45 10.99 4.90
N PHE A 201 27.01 9.95 4.20
CA PHE A 201 25.62 9.48 4.20
C PHE A 201 25.61 7.97 4.41
N GLU A 202 24.60 7.46 5.12
CA GLU A 202 24.38 6.02 5.25
C GLU A 202 23.96 5.42 3.91
N GLU A 203 23.21 6.17 3.11
CA GLU A 203 22.78 5.76 1.77
C GLU A 203 22.71 6.97 0.83
N ILE A 204 23.15 6.77 -0.42
CA ILE A 204 22.91 7.70 -1.53
C ILE A 204 22.37 6.91 -2.72
N ARG A 205 21.09 7.11 -3.04
CA ARG A 205 20.40 6.37 -4.09
C ARG A 205 19.98 7.29 -5.23
N THR A 206 20.29 6.87 -6.44
CA THR A 206 19.92 7.58 -7.67
C THR A 206 19.09 6.67 -8.56
N GLU A 207 18.00 7.20 -9.09
CA GLU A 207 17.05 6.52 -9.96
C GLU A 207 16.77 7.37 -11.20
N PHE A 208 16.51 6.72 -12.32
CA PHE A 208 16.24 7.37 -13.60
C PHE A 208 14.80 7.06 -14.02
N LEU A 209 13.87 7.94 -13.64
CA LEU A 209 12.45 7.78 -13.95
C LEU A 209 12.23 8.06 -15.44
N GLY A 210 11.38 7.25 -16.05
CA GLY A 210 11.22 7.18 -17.51
C GLY A 210 12.21 6.24 -18.19
N PHE A 211 13.19 5.69 -17.47
CA PHE A 211 14.13 4.68 -17.97
C PHE A 211 13.99 3.34 -17.25
N ASN A 212 14.52 3.25 -16.01
CA ASN A 212 14.63 1.97 -15.30
C ASN A 212 14.29 2.05 -13.80
N SER A 213 13.63 3.12 -13.34
CA SER A 213 13.31 3.30 -11.91
C SER A 213 12.49 2.15 -11.31
N SER A 214 11.57 1.56 -12.07
CA SER A 214 10.65 0.52 -11.55
C SER A 214 11.21 -0.90 -11.66
N PHE A 215 11.89 -1.22 -12.76
CA PHE A 215 12.38 -2.57 -13.07
C PHE A 215 13.88 -2.75 -12.85
N GLY A 216 14.62 -1.66 -12.60
CA GLY A 216 16.06 -1.70 -12.34
C GLY A 216 16.82 -2.44 -13.46
N PRO A 217 17.67 -3.43 -13.14
CA PRO A 217 18.39 -4.25 -14.13
C PRO A 217 17.49 -5.06 -15.07
N LEU A 218 16.21 -5.26 -14.72
CA LEU A 218 15.25 -5.99 -15.56
C LEU A 218 14.63 -5.08 -16.64
N ALA A 219 14.86 -3.77 -16.58
CA ALA A 219 14.39 -2.87 -17.62
C ALA A 219 15.12 -3.17 -18.94
N THR A 220 14.36 -3.48 -19.98
CA THR A 220 14.89 -3.61 -21.35
C THR A 220 15.11 -2.23 -21.95
N GLY A 221 16.20 -2.06 -22.71
CA GLY A 221 16.69 -0.76 -23.18
C GLY A 221 15.64 0.12 -23.87
N ALA A 222 15.84 1.43 -23.74
CA ALA A 222 15.05 2.43 -24.45
C ALA A 222 15.99 3.25 -25.34
N ASP A 223 15.93 3.03 -26.64
CA ASP A 223 16.65 3.85 -27.60
C ASP A 223 15.98 5.22 -27.69
N SER A 224 16.77 6.29 -27.55
CA SER A 224 16.33 7.68 -27.71
C SER A 224 15.18 8.14 -26.79
N LEU A 225 15.45 8.22 -25.49
CA LEU A 225 14.54 8.84 -24.52
C LEU A 225 14.41 10.35 -24.76
N ASN A 226 13.17 10.84 -24.89
CA ASN A 226 12.88 12.28 -25.02
C ASN A 226 13.30 13.06 -23.77
N GLU A 227 13.14 12.45 -22.59
CA GLU A 227 13.54 13.01 -21.31
C GLU A 227 13.77 11.90 -20.28
N VAL A 228 14.60 12.19 -19.27
CA VAL A 228 14.84 11.33 -18.11
C VAL A 228 14.84 12.21 -16.86
N VAL A 229 14.12 11.78 -15.82
CA VAL A 229 14.19 12.43 -14.52
C VAL A 229 15.20 11.71 -13.65
N MET A 230 16.31 12.37 -13.35
CA MET A 230 17.22 11.95 -12.30
C MET A 230 16.57 12.25 -10.95
N ARG A 231 16.21 11.22 -10.19
CA ARG A 231 15.81 11.33 -8.79
C ARG A 231 16.97 10.86 -7.92
N ILE A 232 17.49 11.72 -7.08
CA ILE A 232 18.55 11.36 -6.13
C ILE A 232 18.11 11.65 -4.71
N GLY A 233 18.35 10.70 -3.81
CA GLY A 233 18.09 10.82 -2.38
C GLY A 233 19.30 10.45 -1.55
N VAL A 234 19.44 11.12 -0.41
CA VAL A 234 20.43 10.82 0.63
C VAL A 234 19.73 10.49 1.94
N ARG A 235 20.31 9.59 2.73
CA ARG A 235 19.84 9.22 4.06
C ARG A 235 21.00 9.17 5.06
N GLY A 236 20.75 9.57 6.31
CA GLY A 236 21.71 9.47 7.39
C GLY A 236 21.24 10.15 8.68
N ARG A 237 22.12 10.24 9.68
CA ARG A 237 21.80 10.83 11.00
C ARG A 237 22.06 12.32 11.11
N ASP A 238 22.89 12.89 10.23
CA ASP A 238 23.24 14.31 10.27
C ASP A 238 22.27 15.14 9.41
N LYS A 239 21.39 15.89 10.06
CA LYS A 239 20.47 16.81 9.40
C LYS A 239 21.20 17.90 8.63
N HIS A 240 22.35 18.37 9.11
CA HIS A 240 23.12 19.40 8.44
C HIS A 240 23.68 18.89 7.11
N ALA A 241 24.16 17.64 7.06
CA ALA A 241 24.59 17.02 5.81
C ALA A 241 23.46 16.97 4.76
N MET A 242 22.21 16.73 5.17
CA MET A 242 21.04 16.77 4.28
C MET A 242 20.77 18.18 3.72
N GLU A 243 20.95 19.21 4.54
CA GLU A 243 20.81 20.61 4.11
C GLU A 243 21.90 20.99 3.11
N GLN A 244 23.14 20.57 3.34
CA GLN A 244 24.26 20.80 2.43
C GLN A 244 24.04 20.07 1.10
N PHE A 245 23.57 18.82 1.13
CA PHE A 245 23.13 18.10 -0.07
C PHE A 245 22.13 18.92 -0.89
N GLY A 246 21.09 19.48 -0.24
CA GLY A 246 20.10 20.31 -0.94
C GLY A 246 20.66 21.58 -1.56
N ARG A 247 21.77 22.11 -1.04
CA ARG A 247 22.48 23.27 -1.62
C ARG A 247 23.28 22.90 -2.88
N GLU A 248 23.77 21.67 -2.97
CA GLU A 248 24.54 21.20 -4.14
C GLU A 248 23.67 20.82 -5.35
N ILE A 249 22.36 20.60 -5.14
CA ILE A 249 21.41 20.32 -6.22
C ILE A 249 21.22 21.51 -7.15
N ALA A 250 20.81 22.66 -6.62
CA ALA A 250 20.41 23.82 -7.44
C ALA A 250 21.52 24.31 -8.40
N PRO A 251 22.80 24.34 -8.01
CA PRO A 251 23.89 24.69 -8.92
C PRO A 251 23.95 23.83 -10.18
N LEU A 252 23.53 22.55 -10.16
CA LEU A 252 23.54 21.70 -11.36
C LEU A 252 22.73 22.28 -12.54
N ILE A 253 21.80 23.20 -12.28
CA ILE A 253 20.99 23.86 -13.31
C ILE A 253 21.87 24.63 -14.31
N LEU A 254 22.86 25.36 -13.81
CA LEU A 254 23.73 26.24 -14.60
C LEU A 254 25.21 25.83 -14.58
N THR A 255 25.55 24.80 -13.80
CA THR A 255 26.92 24.29 -13.65
C THR A 255 27.01 22.77 -13.83
N GLY A 256 26.00 22.17 -14.46
CA GLY A 256 25.91 20.75 -14.79
C GLY A 256 25.69 20.52 -16.29
N PRO A 257 25.28 19.31 -16.68
CA PRO A 257 24.93 18.99 -18.07
C PRO A 257 23.79 19.88 -18.60
N PRO A 258 23.74 20.14 -19.92
CA PRO A 258 22.75 21.07 -20.50
C PRO A 258 21.33 20.49 -20.50
N SER A 259 20.36 21.31 -20.91
CA SER A 259 18.93 20.98 -21.07
C SER A 259 18.22 20.45 -19.82
N VAL A 260 18.66 20.90 -18.66
CA VAL A 260 18.04 20.61 -17.36
C VAL A 260 16.78 21.47 -17.13
N THR A 261 15.72 20.82 -16.67
CA THR A 261 14.43 21.42 -16.30
C THR A 261 13.87 20.71 -15.05
N GLY A 262 12.61 20.97 -14.68
CA GLY A 262 11.94 20.27 -13.57
C GLY A 262 12.43 20.69 -12.17
N PHE A 263 13.11 21.83 -12.05
CA PHE A 263 13.71 22.34 -10.82
C PHE A 263 12.79 23.29 -10.00
N ALA A 264 11.52 23.43 -10.40
CA ALA A 264 10.60 24.41 -9.82
C ALA A 264 10.16 24.11 -8.37
N GLY A 265 10.47 22.92 -7.83
CA GLY A 265 10.15 22.52 -6.45
C GLY A 265 10.99 23.20 -5.37
N GLY A 266 12.00 24.01 -5.74
CA GLY A 266 12.93 24.62 -4.81
C GLY A 266 13.99 23.65 -4.30
N ARG A 267 14.79 24.08 -3.31
CA ARG A 267 15.81 23.22 -2.70
C ARG A 267 15.14 22.15 -1.83
N PRO A 268 15.59 20.89 -1.90
CA PRO A 268 15.03 19.85 -1.06
C PRO A 268 15.37 20.16 0.40
N LYS A 269 14.41 19.90 1.29
CA LYS A 269 14.58 20.09 2.73
C LYS A 269 14.72 18.73 3.41
N PRO A 270 15.54 18.63 4.46
CA PRO A 270 15.59 17.40 5.25
C PRO A 270 14.21 17.09 5.83
N SER A 271 13.80 15.84 5.71
CA SER A 271 12.61 15.28 6.38
C SER A 271 13.02 14.14 7.30
N ASP A 272 12.28 13.97 8.39
CA ASP A 272 12.49 12.86 9.31
C ASP A 272 12.16 11.54 8.61
N VAL A 273 12.99 10.53 8.84
CA VAL A 273 12.71 9.14 8.45
C VAL A 273 12.06 8.46 9.64
N ILE A 274 10.84 7.96 9.44
CA ILE A 274 10.17 7.08 10.39
C ILE A 274 10.25 5.68 9.83
N ALA A 275 11.11 4.84 10.40
CA ALA A 275 11.30 3.47 9.96
C ALA A 275 10.21 2.55 10.52
N TYR A 276 9.85 1.55 9.73
CA TYR A 276 8.89 0.51 10.08
C TYR A 276 9.61 -0.70 10.67
N TRP A 277 9.07 -1.23 11.77
CA TRP A 277 9.52 -2.47 12.40
C TRP A 277 8.32 -3.41 12.61
N PRO A 278 8.20 -4.50 11.83
CA PRO A 278 7.19 -5.52 12.08
C PRO A 278 7.56 -6.31 13.34
N ALA A 279 6.64 -6.43 14.28
CA ALA A 279 6.83 -7.23 15.49
C ALA A 279 5.60 -8.06 15.83
N LEU A 280 5.81 -9.04 16.71
CA LEU A 280 4.75 -9.79 17.37
C LEU A 280 4.60 -9.28 18.80
N LEU A 281 3.37 -9.06 19.22
CA LEU A 281 3.02 -8.66 20.58
C LEU A 281 2.09 -9.71 21.18
N SER A 282 2.41 -10.27 22.35
CA SER A 282 1.50 -11.21 23.02
C SER A 282 0.14 -10.57 23.20
N LYS A 283 -0.94 -11.31 22.89
CA LYS A 283 -2.31 -10.82 23.09
C LYS A 283 -2.60 -10.50 24.56
N SER A 284 -1.91 -11.16 25.49
CA SER A 284 -2.02 -10.89 26.93
C SER A 284 -1.42 -9.55 27.36
N ALA A 285 -0.59 -8.92 26.54
CA ALA A 285 0.03 -7.63 26.84
C ALA A 285 -0.90 -6.43 26.58
N VAL A 286 -2.06 -6.64 25.96
CA VAL A 286 -3.02 -5.59 25.62
C VAL A 286 -4.42 -6.02 26.02
N THR A 287 -5.13 -5.16 26.74
CA THR A 287 -6.54 -5.36 27.04
C THR A 287 -7.35 -4.25 26.35
N PRO A 288 -8.20 -4.59 25.36
CA PRO A 288 -9.08 -3.61 24.75
C PRO A 288 -10.16 -3.19 25.76
N VAL A 289 -10.52 -1.91 25.75
CA VAL A 289 -11.61 -1.36 26.57
C VAL A 289 -12.72 -0.89 25.63
N VAL A 290 -13.97 -1.24 25.96
CA VAL A 290 -15.16 -0.85 25.20
C VAL A 290 -16.01 0.04 26.10
N GLU A 291 -16.30 1.24 25.62
CA GLU A 291 -17.21 2.18 26.27
C GLU A 291 -18.32 2.55 25.28
N VAL A 292 -19.57 2.36 25.68
CA VAL A 292 -20.74 2.74 24.89
C VAL A 292 -21.49 3.84 25.61
N THR A 293 -21.66 4.97 24.94
CA THR A 293 -22.39 6.13 25.46
C THR A 293 -23.62 6.37 24.58
N THR A 294 -24.77 6.56 25.21
CA THR A 294 -25.99 7.04 24.54
C THR A 294 -26.03 8.57 24.62
N LEU A 295 -26.24 9.23 23.48
CA LEU A 295 -26.49 10.68 23.42
C LEU A 295 -27.88 11.02 23.97
#